data_AF-A0A3G2S3X3-F1
#
_entry.id   AF-A0A3G2S3X3-F1
#
_cell.length_a   1.000
_cell.length_b   1.000
_cell.length_c   1.000
_cell.angle_alpha   90.00
_cell.angle_beta   90.00
_cell.angle_gamma   90.00
#
_symmetry.space_group_name_H-M   'P 1'
#
loop_
_entity.id
_entity.type
_entity.pdbx_description
1 polymer ?
#
loop_
_entity_poly.entity_id
_entity_poly.type
_entity_poly.pdbx_seq_one_letter_code
_entity_poly.pdbx_strand_id
1 'polypeptide(L)'
;MASIDADARASAEAAEKQWDDTEAPRVEMSELGGPFEGPEKLLELWFAPNVESLPECQRAMLERGTRLGGRVGLRRVPKSTWESMLDLVKCKVLSVETSPDVDAYLLSESSMFVYPHKLILKTCGTTTLLFGLDRLLRIAKATLFDEEALSLQASSVSSTMLAAAVAGDTDGKILGSYVRHCFYSRKSFMFPEKQQGPHRDWMLETQFLDQYFDHGAAYTVGKMNGDHWLLYMAQSIDAEAEAVIHSEEQVGMDMDTLPTRRAVDTDSTLEILMTELAPEACAQFHFDAKEDTDVDAAHRLGRQVSQALGLSDLFAQTQLDAFAFEPCGYSANALVPANAHHSAGYWTIHVTPEQGSSYASFETNVTLDCEGPIQAARTHVTNVPELAHRVVNTFRPGSFTLTLFVSIDHAGSAAALRALELHGYTKSDRILYEFEGYELLFLSFHRRR
;
A
#
# COMPACT_ATOMS: atom_id res chain seq x y z
N MET A 1 9.85 -18.34 25.18
CA MET A 1 8.49 -17.73 25.15
C MET A 1 8.48 -16.65 26.21
N ALA A 2 8.69 -15.38 25.84
CA ALA A 2 8.48 -14.27 26.78
C ALA A 2 6.97 -14.14 27.00
N SER A 3 6.51 -14.18 28.25
CA SER A 3 5.08 -14.06 28.54
C SER A 3 4.64 -12.62 28.31
N ILE A 4 3.56 -12.44 27.54
CA ILE A 4 2.87 -11.15 27.43
C ILE A 4 2.37 -10.77 28.84
N ASP A 5 2.74 -9.58 29.30
CA ASP A 5 2.39 -9.06 30.63
C ASP A 5 0.86 -8.91 30.77
N ALA A 6 0.32 -9.10 31.98
CA ALA A 6 -1.11 -8.95 32.27
C ALA A 6 -1.60 -7.53 31.97
N ASP A 7 -0.74 -6.53 32.21
CA ASP A 7 -0.99 -5.14 31.88
C ASP A 7 -1.04 -4.92 30.35
N ALA A 8 -0.17 -5.59 29.59
CA ALA A 8 -0.19 -5.52 28.12
C ALA A 8 -1.48 -6.12 27.54
N ARG A 9 -2.03 -7.17 28.16
CA ARG A 9 -3.32 -7.75 27.73
C ARG A 9 -4.49 -6.81 28.01
N ALA A 10 -4.52 -6.18 29.19
CA ALA A 10 -5.55 -5.19 29.53
C ALA A 10 -5.48 -3.94 28.63
N SER A 11 -4.26 -3.49 28.30
CA SER A 11 -4.05 -2.40 27.35
C SER A 11 -4.50 -2.77 25.94
N ALA A 12 -4.22 -3.99 25.47
CA ALA A 12 -4.70 -4.48 24.17
C ALA A 12 -6.24 -4.54 24.11
N GLU A 13 -6.90 -5.02 25.17
CA GLU A 13 -8.37 -5.06 25.26
C GLU A 13 -9.01 -3.65 25.29
N ALA A 14 -8.34 -2.66 25.89
CA ALA A 14 -8.82 -1.28 25.91
C ALA A 14 -8.63 -0.56 24.57
N ALA A 15 -7.52 -0.82 23.86
CA ALA A 15 -7.27 -0.30 22.53
C ALA A 15 -8.36 -0.72 21.53
N GLU A 16 -8.77 -1.99 21.61
CA GLU A 16 -9.79 -2.55 20.72
C GLU A 16 -11.18 -1.95 20.98
N LYS A 17 -11.53 -1.69 22.25
CA LYS A 17 -12.82 -1.05 22.59
C LYS A 17 -12.97 0.37 22.05
N GLN A 18 -11.89 1.16 22.06
CA GLN A 18 -11.92 2.52 21.54
C GLN A 18 -11.90 2.56 20.00
N TRP A 19 -11.38 1.51 19.36
CA TRP A 19 -11.51 1.34 17.92
C TRP A 19 -12.97 1.15 17.49
N ASP A 20 -13.75 0.45 18.31
CA ASP A 20 -15.18 0.18 18.09
C ASP A 20 -16.12 1.37 18.47
N ASP A 21 -15.60 2.51 18.95
CA ASP A 21 -16.40 3.66 19.46
C ASP A 21 -17.16 4.47 18.38
N THR A 22 -17.33 3.94 17.17
CA THR A 22 -18.04 4.63 16.08
C THR A 22 -19.09 3.74 15.41
N GLU A 23 -20.29 4.31 15.19
CA GLU A 23 -21.31 3.71 14.32
C GLU A 23 -20.71 3.34 12.95
N ALA A 24 -21.23 2.28 12.31
CA ALA A 24 -20.85 1.92 10.95
C ALA A 24 -20.93 3.14 10.02
N PRO A 25 -19.96 3.32 9.10
CA PRO A 25 -19.89 4.52 8.27
C PRO A 25 -21.17 4.69 7.44
N ARG A 26 -21.79 5.86 7.54
CA ARG A 26 -22.97 6.23 6.73
C ARG A 26 -22.47 6.71 5.37
N VAL A 27 -22.29 5.79 4.44
CA VAL A 27 -21.94 6.12 3.04
C VAL A 27 -23.22 6.19 2.21
N GLU A 28 -23.50 7.36 1.65
CA GLU A 28 -24.61 7.55 0.70
C GLU A 28 -24.17 7.06 -0.68
N MET A 29 -24.80 6.02 -1.21
CA MET A 29 -24.42 5.42 -2.49
C MET A 29 -24.51 6.39 -3.67
N SER A 30 -25.32 7.45 -3.55
CA SER A 30 -25.45 8.50 -4.58
C SER A 30 -24.22 9.41 -4.71
N GLU A 31 -23.30 9.37 -3.74
CA GLU A 31 -22.01 10.08 -3.77
C GLU A 31 -20.91 9.29 -4.49
N LEU A 32 -21.16 8.03 -4.87
CA LEU A 32 -20.23 7.15 -5.57
C LEU A 32 -20.55 7.15 -7.08
N GLY A 33 -19.68 7.75 -7.91
CA GLY A 33 -19.73 7.61 -9.38
C GLY A 33 -19.38 8.84 -10.22
N GLY A 34 -18.85 8.60 -11.42
CA GLY A 34 -18.51 9.61 -12.43
C GLY A 34 -17.47 9.10 -13.44
N PRO A 35 -17.27 9.74 -14.61
CA PRO A 35 -16.24 9.34 -15.56
C PRO A 35 -14.87 9.40 -14.89
N PHE A 36 -14.24 8.23 -14.80
CA PHE A 36 -13.23 7.95 -13.81
C PHE A 36 -11.81 7.99 -14.38
N GLU A 37 -10.89 8.60 -13.63
CA GLU A 37 -9.46 8.43 -13.86
C GLU A 37 -9.03 7.15 -13.16
N GLY A 38 -8.73 6.11 -13.94
CA GLY A 38 -8.24 4.83 -13.43
C GLY A 38 -6.88 4.92 -12.74
N PRO A 39 -5.82 5.44 -13.40
CA PRO A 39 -4.48 5.53 -12.83
C PRO A 39 -4.44 6.17 -11.44
N GLU A 40 -3.93 5.42 -10.47
CA GLU A 40 -3.91 5.80 -9.06
C GLU A 40 -2.68 6.65 -8.70
N LYS A 41 -2.81 7.33 -7.57
CA LYS A 41 -1.74 8.00 -6.83
C LYS A 41 -1.43 7.13 -5.62
N LEU A 42 -0.17 6.75 -5.43
CA LEU A 42 0.28 5.90 -4.34
C LEU A 42 1.27 6.68 -3.47
N LEU A 43 0.98 6.76 -2.17
CA LEU A 43 1.87 7.32 -1.16
C LEU A 43 2.17 6.27 -0.10
N GLU A 44 3.44 6.00 0.13
CA GLU A 44 3.95 5.13 1.17
C GLU A 44 4.90 5.91 2.08
N LEU A 45 4.62 5.90 3.38
CA LEU A 45 5.38 6.59 4.41
C LEU A 45 5.85 5.61 5.47
N TRP A 46 7.15 5.53 5.67
CA TRP A 46 7.80 4.75 6.72
C TRP A 46 8.30 5.66 7.82
N PHE A 47 8.00 5.32 9.06
CA PHE A 47 8.46 6.05 10.26
C PHE A 47 9.54 5.29 11.03
N ALA A 48 9.64 3.99 10.82
CA ALA A 48 10.68 3.11 11.35
C ALA A 48 10.83 1.89 10.41
N PRO A 49 11.98 1.19 10.39
CA PRO A 49 12.16 0.03 9.52
C PRO A 49 11.26 -1.15 9.91
N ASN A 50 10.85 -1.25 11.18
CA ASN A 50 9.90 -2.25 11.66
C ASN A 50 9.26 -1.84 12.98
N VAL A 51 8.33 -2.67 13.46
CA VAL A 51 7.58 -2.43 14.70
C VAL A 51 8.51 -2.39 15.93
N GLU A 52 9.55 -3.23 15.99
CA GLU A 52 10.50 -3.23 17.10
C GLU A 52 11.33 -1.94 17.19
N SER A 53 11.49 -1.23 16.07
CA SER A 53 12.26 0.01 15.99
C SER A 53 11.45 1.25 16.40
N LEU A 54 10.16 1.10 16.69
CA LEU A 54 9.34 2.20 17.20
C LEU A 54 9.80 2.63 18.61
N PRO A 55 9.78 3.93 18.95
CA PRO A 55 10.23 4.43 20.25
C PRO A 55 9.56 3.75 21.44
N GLU A 56 8.25 3.49 21.37
CA GLU A 56 7.50 2.80 22.43
C GLU A 56 7.95 1.34 22.62
N CYS A 57 8.27 0.64 21.53
CA CYS A 57 8.72 -0.74 21.56
C CYS A 57 10.14 -0.84 22.12
N GLN A 58 11.02 0.06 21.72
CA GLN A 58 12.37 0.17 22.26
C GLN A 58 12.34 0.49 23.76
N ARG A 59 11.50 1.45 24.18
CA ARG A 59 11.32 1.82 25.59
C ARG A 59 10.80 0.65 26.43
N ALA A 60 9.76 -0.06 25.96
CA ALA A 60 9.23 -1.24 26.63
C ALA A 60 10.28 -2.34 26.80
N MET A 61 11.09 -2.58 25.77
CA MET A 61 12.18 -3.56 25.83
C MET A 61 13.27 -3.14 26.83
N LEU A 62 13.69 -1.88 26.82
CA LEU A 62 14.75 -1.36 27.70
C LEU A 62 14.31 -1.29 29.17
N GLU A 63 13.10 -0.81 29.44
CA GLU A 63 12.61 -0.56 30.81
C GLU A 63 11.98 -1.79 31.45
N ARG A 64 11.31 -2.64 30.66
CA ARG A 64 10.53 -3.79 31.17
C ARG A 64 11.01 -5.14 30.66
N GLY A 65 11.89 -5.19 29.65
CA GLY A 65 12.34 -6.45 29.04
C GLY A 65 11.23 -7.20 28.32
N THR A 66 10.17 -6.51 27.90
CA THR A 66 8.98 -7.10 27.29
C THR A 66 8.73 -6.57 25.89
N ARG A 67 8.07 -7.39 25.06
CA ARG A 67 7.50 -6.95 23.79
C ARG A 67 6.08 -6.49 24.04
N LEU A 68 5.71 -5.36 23.46
CA LEU A 68 4.33 -4.89 23.46
C LEU A 68 3.48 -5.83 22.60
N GLY A 69 2.24 -6.06 23.02
CA GLY A 69 1.24 -6.81 22.28
C GLY A 69 0.00 -5.96 22.03
N GLY A 70 -0.89 -6.41 21.12
CA GLY A 70 -2.08 -5.66 20.72
C GLY A 70 -1.76 -4.60 19.67
N ARG A 71 -2.60 -3.54 19.62
CA ARG A 71 -2.41 -2.40 18.73
C ARG A 71 -1.25 -1.53 19.21
N VAL A 72 -0.25 -1.34 18.35
CA VAL A 72 0.93 -0.49 18.58
C VAL A 72 1.15 0.43 17.39
N GLY A 73 1.91 1.49 17.59
CA GLY A 73 2.24 2.48 16.59
C GLY A 73 1.01 3.18 16.02
N LEU A 74 0.99 3.39 14.70
CA LEU A 74 -0.13 4.02 14.00
C LEU A 74 -1.45 3.25 14.13
N ARG A 75 -1.41 1.96 14.48
CA ARG A 75 -2.62 1.16 14.71
C ARG A 75 -3.33 1.51 16.02
N ARG A 76 -2.74 2.36 16.88
CA ARG A 76 -3.44 2.94 18.04
C ARG A 76 -4.30 4.15 17.69
N VAL A 77 -4.19 4.68 16.47
CA VAL A 77 -4.97 5.84 16.04
C VAL A 77 -6.44 5.44 15.88
N PRO A 78 -7.39 6.16 16.47
CA PRO A 78 -8.82 5.85 16.32
C PRO A 78 -9.28 5.93 14.86
N LYS A 79 -10.16 5.02 14.46
CA LYS A 79 -10.74 4.97 13.10
C LYS A 79 -11.30 6.32 12.64
N SER A 80 -12.03 7.04 13.50
CA SER A 80 -12.60 8.37 13.21
C SER A 80 -11.55 9.42 12.85
N THR A 81 -10.33 9.31 13.39
CA THR A 81 -9.23 10.22 13.06
C THR A 81 -8.76 9.98 11.63
N TRP A 82 -8.67 8.71 11.22
CA TRP A 82 -8.37 8.36 9.83
C TRP A 82 -9.49 8.76 8.88
N GLU A 83 -10.76 8.56 9.25
CA GLU A 83 -11.90 9.01 8.44
C GLU A 83 -11.87 10.53 8.21
N SER A 84 -11.59 11.32 9.25
CA SER A 84 -11.44 12.77 9.10
C SER A 84 -10.27 13.17 8.21
N MET A 85 -9.19 12.37 8.16
CA MET A 85 -8.07 12.59 7.25
C MET A 85 -8.47 12.24 5.81
N LEU A 86 -9.14 11.11 5.60
CA LEU A 86 -9.61 10.64 4.30
C LEU A 86 -10.65 11.60 3.67
N ASP A 87 -11.46 12.26 4.49
CA ASP A 87 -12.39 13.30 4.06
C ASP A 87 -11.70 14.49 3.37
N LEU A 88 -10.47 14.82 3.77
CA LEU A 88 -9.69 15.89 3.13
C LEU A 88 -9.36 15.55 1.69
N VAL A 89 -9.10 14.27 1.41
CA VAL A 89 -8.72 13.75 0.09
C VAL A 89 -9.90 13.16 -0.68
N LYS A 90 -11.13 13.37 -0.19
CA LYS A 90 -12.40 12.93 -0.80
C LYS A 90 -12.57 11.41 -0.86
N CYS A 91 -12.07 10.70 0.13
CA CYS A 91 -12.25 9.26 0.28
C CYS A 91 -13.16 8.95 1.47
N LYS A 92 -14.04 7.96 1.33
CA LYS A 92 -14.86 7.41 2.41
C LYS A 92 -14.42 5.99 2.72
N VAL A 93 -14.46 5.61 3.99
CA VAL A 93 -14.21 4.23 4.42
C VAL A 93 -15.47 3.40 4.19
N LEU A 94 -15.37 2.36 3.37
CA LEU A 94 -16.46 1.40 3.13
C LEU A 94 -16.43 0.33 4.23
N SER A 95 -15.25 -0.16 4.55
CA SER A 95 -15.01 -1.28 5.46
C SER A 95 -13.55 -1.30 5.90
N VAL A 96 -13.26 -2.06 6.96
CA VAL A 96 -11.89 -2.27 7.43
C VAL A 96 -11.72 -3.74 7.80
N GLU A 97 -10.70 -4.38 7.24
CA GLU A 97 -10.25 -5.71 7.65
C GLU A 97 -8.97 -5.60 8.46
N THR A 98 -8.87 -6.42 9.50
CA THR A 98 -7.78 -6.33 10.48
C THR A 98 -7.05 -7.65 10.58
N SER A 99 -5.71 -7.58 10.62
CA SER A 99 -4.81 -8.69 10.95
C SER A 99 -3.92 -8.34 12.15
N PRO A 100 -3.05 -9.25 12.64
CA PRO A 100 -2.08 -8.92 13.68
C PRO A 100 -1.10 -7.81 13.32
N ASP A 101 -0.83 -7.57 12.03
CA ASP A 101 0.23 -6.65 11.58
C ASP A 101 -0.31 -5.40 10.88
N VAL A 102 -1.50 -5.47 10.27
CA VAL A 102 -2.05 -4.38 9.42
C VAL A 102 -3.56 -4.25 9.53
N ASP A 103 -4.04 -3.00 9.48
CA ASP A 103 -5.42 -2.63 9.22
C ASP A 103 -5.58 -2.21 7.75
N ALA A 104 -6.44 -2.88 7.00
CA ALA A 104 -6.73 -2.62 5.59
C ALA A 104 -8.09 -1.94 5.43
N TYR A 105 -8.08 -0.70 4.99
CA TYR A 105 -9.25 0.12 4.73
C TYR A 105 -9.61 0.04 3.26
N LEU A 106 -10.78 -0.51 2.95
CA LEU A 106 -11.36 -0.40 1.62
C LEU A 106 -12.07 0.95 1.51
N LEU A 107 -11.70 1.74 0.51
CA LEU A 107 -12.19 3.10 0.33
C LEU A 107 -13.15 3.21 -0.86
N SER A 108 -13.95 4.27 -0.87
CA SER A 108 -14.74 4.66 -2.04
C SER A 108 -13.87 4.88 -3.29
N GLU A 109 -12.63 5.32 -3.08
CA GLU A 109 -11.69 5.77 -4.11
C GLU A 109 -10.32 5.11 -3.88
N SER A 110 -10.29 3.76 -3.89
CA SER A 110 -9.13 2.87 -3.68
C SER A 110 -8.94 2.33 -2.25
N SER A 111 -7.76 2.47 -1.62
CA SER A 111 -7.38 1.70 -0.43
C SER A 111 -6.36 2.40 0.46
N MET A 112 -6.36 2.05 1.75
CA MET A 112 -5.33 2.46 2.70
C MET A 112 -4.92 1.30 3.61
N PHE A 113 -3.62 1.14 3.86
CA PHE A 113 -3.06 0.10 4.74
C PHE A 113 -2.26 0.74 5.87
N VAL A 114 -2.60 0.42 7.11
CA VAL A 114 -1.96 0.98 8.31
C VAL A 114 -1.23 -0.12 9.07
N TYR A 115 0.09 -0.07 9.04
CA TYR A 115 0.98 -0.87 9.87
C TYR A 115 1.41 -0.05 11.10
N PRO A 116 1.99 -0.66 12.16
CA PRO A 116 2.51 0.11 13.29
C PRO A 116 3.52 1.20 12.89
N HIS A 117 4.40 0.89 11.94
CA HIS A 117 5.58 1.69 11.59
C HIS A 117 5.51 2.33 10.19
N LYS A 118 4.50 1.99 9.39
CA LYS A 118 4.32 2.53 8.04
C LYS A 118 2.85 2.67 7.65
N LEU A 119 2.58 3.50 6.67
CA LEU A 119 1.24 3.72 6.10
C LEU A 119 1.33 3.80 4.59
N ILE A 120 0.35 3.18 3.92
CA ILE A 120 0.20 3.20 2.47
C ILE A 120 -1.18 3.74 2.17
N LEU A 121 -1.26 4.81 1.38
CA LEU A 121 -2.52 5.40 0.91
C LEU A 121 -2.50 5.41 -0.61
N LYS A 122 -3.50 4.78 -1.21
CA LYS A 122 -3.71 4.74 -2.64
C LYS A 122 -5.05 5.38 -2.96
N THR A 123 -5.07 6.33 -3.90
CA THR A 123 -6.31 6.99 -4.32
C THR A 123 -6.40 7.14 -5.83
N CYS A 124 -7.62 7.08 -6.37
CA CYS A 124 -7.90 7.17 -7.80
C CYS A 124 -8.84 8.36 -8.12
N GLY A 125 -9.31 8.46 -9.37
CA GLY A 125 -10.17 9.56 -9.79
C GLY A 125 -9.48 10.92 -9.72
N THR A 126 -10.22 11.92 -9.23
CA THR A 126 -9.75 13.31 -9.05
C THR A 126 -9.42 13.64 -7.59
N THR A 127 -9.25 12.60 -6.76
CA THR A 127 -8.80 12.74 -5.37
C THR A 127 -7.50 13.53 -5.27
N THR A 128 -7.35 14.27 -4.18
CA THR A 128 -6.23 15.18 -3.94
C THR A 128 -5.30 14.64 -2.86
N LEU A 129 -4.78 13.42 -3.08
CA LEU A 129 -3.99 12.65 -2.12
C LEU A 129 -2.98 13.51 -1.32
N LEU A 130 -2.18 14.33 -2.00
CA LEU A 130 -1.11 15.08 -1.35
C LEU A 130 -1.62 16.15 -0.38
N PHE A 131 -2.86 16.63 -0.51
CA PHE A 131 -3.46 17.52 0.51
C PHE A 131 -3.73 16.81 1.84
N GLY A 132 -3.78 15.48 1.87
CA GLY A 132 -3.83 14.69 3.11
C GLY A 132 -2.49 14.57 3.84
N LEU A 133 -1.36 14.87 3.18
CA LEU A 133 -0.01 14.61 3.69
C LEU A 133 0.26 15.32 5.03
N ASP A 134 -0.06 16.62 5.14
CA ASP A 134 0.10 17.35 6.40
C ASP A 134 -0.65 16.67 7.56
N ARG A 135 -1.92 16.30 7.32
CA ARG A 135 -2.76 15.65 8.33
C ARG A 135 -2.21 14.28 8.73
N LEU A 136 -1.78 13.49 7.76
CA LEU A 136 -1.12 12.20 7.97
C LEU A 136 0.12 12.35 8.87
N LEU A 137 1.01 13.27 8.55
CA LEU A 137 2.26 13.47 9.30
C LEU A 137 2.01 13.99 10.72
N ARG A 138 1.02 14.87 10.92
CA ARG A 138 0.62 15.32 12.26
C ARG A 138 0.11 14.17 13.13
N ILE A 139 -0.73 13.31 12.57
CA ILE A 139 -1.25 12.11 13.26
C ILE A 139 -0.08 11.18 13.62
N ALA A 140 0.84 10.93 12.69
CA ALA A 140 1.98 10.07 12.92
C ALA A 140 2.93 10.63 13.98
N LYS A 141 3.28 11.93 13.91
CA LYS A 141 4.08 12.62 14.93
C LYS A 141 3.47 12.44 16.32
N ALA A 142 2.19 12.76 16.46
CA ALA A 142 1.49 12.70 17.74
C ALA A 142 1.39 11.29 18.31
N THR A 143 1.37 10.28 17.44
CA THR A 143 1.17 8.88 17.83
C THR A 143 2.49 8.15 18.13
N LEU A 144 3.52 8.45 17.35
CA LEU A 144 4.78 7.70 17.35
C LEU A 144 5.90 8.41 18.11
N PHE A 145 5.84 9.73 18.28
CA PHE A 145 6.98 10.52 18.75
C PHE A 145 6.68 11.50 19.90
N ASP A 146 5.40 11.76 20.22
CA ASP A 146 5.06 12.61 21.37
C ASP A 146 5.12 11.82 22.70
N GLU A 147 5.83 12.35 23.69
CA GLU A 147 6.12 11.67 24.97
C GLU A 147 4.87 11.21 25.74
N GLU A 148 3.78 11.99 25.70
CA GLU A 148 2.52 11.62 26.35
C GLU A 148 1.87 10.39 25.68
N ALA A 149 2.00 10.23 24.36
CA ALA A 149 1.52 9.07 23.62
C ALA A 149 2.44 7.84 23.77
N LEU A 150 3.72 8.08 24.09
CA LEU A 150 4.73 7.06 24.39
C LEU A 150 4.68 6.55 25.84
N SER A 151 3.72 7.03 26.64
CA SER A 151 3.47 6.49 27.97
C SER A 151 3.08 5.01 27.87
N LEU A 152 3.90 4.14 28.46
CA LEU A 152 3.71 2.67 28.49
C LEU A 152 2.44 2.19 29.20
N GLN A 153 1.58 3.10 29.65
CA GLN A 153 0.26 2.80 30.22
C GLN A 153 -0.90 3.20 29.28
N ALA A 154 -0.63 3.92 28.19
CA ALA A 154 -1.65 4.35 27.26
C ALA A 154 -1.99 3.24 26.26
N SER A 155 -3.19 2.66 26.39
CA SER A 155 -3.76 1.70 25.44
C SER A 155 -4.15 2.32 24.10
N SER A 156 -4.26 3.64 24.04
CA SER A 156 -4.79 4.38 22.89
C SER A 156 -4.27 5.81 22.91
N VAL A 157 -4.27 6.45 21.74
CA VAL A 157 -3.92 7.87 21.65
C VAL A 157 -5.12 8.70 22.08
N SER A 158 -4.92 9.64 23.00
CA SER A 158 -5.97 10.54 23.47
C SER A 158 -6.55 11.35 22.31
N SER A 159 -7.87 11.28 22.08
CA SER A 159 -8.55 12.06 21.04
C SER A 159 -8.33 13.57 21.20
N THR A 160 -8.17 14.06 22.44
CA THR A 160 -7.85 15.46 22.71
C THR A 160 -6.43 15.82 22.27
N MET A 161 -5.45 14.93 22.46
CA MET A 161 -4.09 15.14 21.96
C MET A 161 -4.03 15.13 20.44
N LEU A 162 -4.68 14.15 19.81
CA LEU A 162 -4.78 14.09 18.36
C LEU A 162 -5.43 15.36 17.81
N ALA A 163 -6.56 15.80 18.38
CA ALA A 163 -7.22 17.04 17.98
C ALA A 163 -6.31 18.27 18.13
N ALA A 164 -5.53 18.35 19.21
CA ALA A 164 -4.58 19.45 19.43
C ALA A 164 -3.42 19.42 18.43
N ALA A 165 -2.80 18.26 18.20
CA ALA A 165 -1.72 18.09 17.24
C ALA A 165 -2.16 18.42 15.81
N VAL A 166 -3.39 18.01 15.48
CA VAL A 166 -4.05 18.25 14.21
C VAL A 166 -4.42 19.72 13.99
N ALA A 167 -4.76 20.46 15.05
CA ALA A 167 -5.08 21.88 15.00
C ALA A 167 -3.85 22.79 15.06
N GLY A 168 -2.69 22.24 15.44
CA GLY A 168 -1.43 22.98 15.52
C GLY A 168 -0.92 23.44 14.16
N ASP A 169 -0.05 24.44 14.18
CA ASP A 169 0.69 24.94 13.02
C ASP A 169 2.15 24.50 13.19
N THR A 170 2.51 23.41 12.52
CA THR A 170 3.86 22.83 12.55
C THR A 170 4.41 22.93 11.15
N ASP A 171 5.64 23.42 11.03
CA ASP A 171 6.33 23.52 9.75
C ASP A 171 6.45 22.16 9.04
N GLY A 172 6.26 22.15 7.72
CA GLY A 172 6.26 20.94 6.90
C GLY A 172 7.57 20.15 6.99
N LYS A 173 8.72 20.84 7.08
CA LYS A 173 10.03 20.19 7.20
C LYS A 173 10.22 19.49 8.53
N ILE A 174 9.69 20.07 9.60
CA ILE A 174 9.66 19.42 10.92
C ILE A 174 8.78 18.17 10.89
N LEU A 175 7.64 18.22 10.19
CA LEU A 175 6.79 17.03 10.02
C LEU A 175 7.48 15.95 9.20
N GLY A 176 8.12 16.33 8.08
CA GLY A 176 8.83 15.41 7.21
C GLY A 176 10.09 14.79 7.84
N SER A 177 10.74 15.46 8.80
CA SER A 177 11.93 14.89 9.47
C SER A 177 11.63 13.65 10.32
N TYR A 178 10.36 13.37 10.64
CA TYR A 178 9.96 12.14 11.33
C TYR A 178 9.76 10.96 10.36
N VAL A 179 9.80 11.19 9.06
CA VAL A 179 9.64 10.15 8.04
C VAL A 179 11.01 9.60 7.69
N ARG A 180 11.16 8.28 7.81
CA ARG A 180 12.36 7.55 7.41
C ARG A 180 12.46 7.42 5.89
N HIS A 181 11.38 6.95 5.26
CA HIS A 181 11.27 6.82 3.81
C HIS A 181 9.91 7.32 3.34
N CYS A 182 9.91 8.14 2.29
CA CYS A 182 8.72 8.54 1.57
C CYS A 182 8.83 8.03 0.13
N PHE A 183 7.80 7.33 -0.33
CA PHE A 183 7.63 6.98 -1.74
C PHE A 183 6.29 7.55 -2.21
N TYR A 184 6.34 8.39 -3.23
CA TYR A 184 5.14 8.85 -3.93
C TYR A 184 5.26 8.46 -5.39
N SER A 185 4.29 7.72 -5.91
CA SER A 185 4.34 7.28 -7.29
C SER A 185 2.98 7.26 -7.96
N ARG A 186 3.01 7.26 -9.29
CA ARG A 186 1.82 7.07 -10.13
C ARG A 186 2.21 6.75 -11.56
N LYS A 187 1.31 6.07 -12.26
CA LYS A 187 1.34 6.01 -13.73
C LYS A 187 0.91 7.36 -14.33
N SER A 188 1.35 7.63 -15.56
CA SER A 188 0.82 8.73 -16.36
C SER A 188 -0.71 8.67 -16.46
N PHE A 189 -1.40 9.77 -16.17
CA PHE A 189 -2.86 9.86 -16.23
C PHE A 189 -3.38 9.71 -17.67
N MET A 190 -4.59 9.16 -17.80
CA MET A 190 -5.39 9.17 -19.02
C MET A 190 -6.02 10.56 -19.25
N PHE A 191 -6.42 11.26 -18.19
CA PHE A 191 -7.02 12.60 -18.25
C PHE A 191 -6.31 13.61 -17.35
N PRO A 192 -5.02 13.94 -17.60
CA PRO A 192 -4.24 14.87 -16.76
C PRO A 192 -4.94 16.22 -16.53
N GLU A 193 -5.70 16.71 -17.51
CA GLU A 193 -6.40 17.99 -17.45
C GLU A 193 -7.55 18.05 -16.43
N LYS A 194 -8.05 16.89 -15.97
CA LYS A 194 -9.11 16.81 -14.96
C LYS A 194 -8.60 16.79 -13.52
N GLN A 195 -7.29 16.57 -13.34
CA GLN A 195 -6.68 16.50 -12.02
C GLN A 195 -6.72 17.86 -11.31
N GLN A 196 -6.61 17.84 -9.98
CA GLN A 196 -6.79 19.01 -9.13
C GLN A 196 -5.57 19.27 -8.24
N GLY A 197 -5.42 20.51 -7.81
CA GLY A 197 -4.34 20.91 -6.90
C GLY A 197 -2.96 20.63 -7.49
N PRO A 198 -2.01 20.07 -6.71
CA PRO A 198 -0.67 19.77 -7.20
C PRO A 198 -0.69 18.67 -8.28
N HIS A 199 -1.71 17.80 -8.32
CA HIS A 199 -1.77 16.64 -9.22
C HIS A 199 -1.99 16.96 -10.70
N ARG A 200 -2.09 18.24 -11.04
CA ARG A 200 -2.22 18.71 -12.42
C ARG A 200 -0.93 18.57 -13.22
N ASP A 201 0.20 18.50 -12.54
CA ASP A 201 1.51 18.45 -13.17
C ASP A 201 2.54 17.79 -12.24
N TRP A 202 3.44 16.99 -12.82
CA TRP A 202 4.47 16.29 -12.05
C TRP A 202 5.41 17.24 -11.29
N MET A 203 5.76 18.39 -11.86
CA MET A 203 6.61 19.36 -11.19
C MET A 203 5.89 20.04 -10.01
N LEU A 204 4.56 20.16 -10.05
CA LEU A 204 3.78 20.68 -8.93
C LEU A 204 3.68 19.66 -7.80
N GLU A 205 3.56 18.36 -8.11
CA GLU A 205 3.58 17.29 -7.11
C GLU A 205 4.93 17.23 -6.39
N THR A 206 6.03 17.28 -7.13
CA THR A 206 7.39 17.30 -6.56
C THR A 206 7.64 18.55 -5.71
N GLN A 207 7.29 19.75 -6.19
CA GLN A 207 7.38 20.98 -5.40
C GLN A 207 6.51 20.96 -4.14
N PHE A 208 5.37 20.25 -4.17
CA PHE A 208 4.54 20.07 -2.99
C PHE A 208 5.25 19.19 -1.96
N LEU A 209 5.80 18.05 -2.39
CA LEU A 209 6.53 17.12 -1.53
C LEU A 209 7.81 17.73 -0.95
N ASP A 210 8.51 18.55 -1.72
CA ASP A 210 9.72 19.28 -1.30
C ASP A 210 9.45 20.33 -0.20
N GLN A 211 8.19 20.62 0.14
CA GLN A 211 7.86 21.41 1.33
C GLN A 211 8.00 20.61 2.63
N TYR A 212 7.98 19.28 2.55
CA TYR A 212 8.05 18.38 3.70
C TYR A 212 9.39 17.65 3.76
N PHE A 213 9.90 17.18 2.63
CA PHE A 213 11.09 16.33 2.61
C PHE A 213 12.30 17.08 2.07
N ASP A 214 13.43 16.95 2.76
CA ASP A 214 14.73 17.35 2.23
C ASP A 214 15.30 16.23 1.36
N HIS A 215 16.17 16.60 0.40
CA HIS A 215 16.84 15.64 -0.48
C HIS A 215 15.91 14.75 -1.33
N GLY A 216 14.69 15.21 -1.61
CA GLY A 216 13.77 14.54 -2.51
C GLY A 216 14.33 14.32 -3.92
N ALA A 217 14.11 13.14 -4.47
CA ALA A 217 14.53 12.77 -5.81
C ALA A 217 13.32 12.32 -6.65
N ALA A 218 13.17 12.90 -7.84
CA ALA A 218 12.05 12.65 -8.73
C ALA A 218 12.51 12.02 -10.06
N TYR A 219 11.79 11.00 -10.51
CA TYR A 219 12.15 10.17 -11.66
C TYR A 219 10.96 9.96 -12.60
N THR A 220 11.25 9.86 -13.89
CA THR A 220 10.32 9.37 -14.91
C THR A 220 10.88 8.08 -15.50
N VAL A 221 10.09 7.01 -15.42
CA VAL A 221 10.46 5.66 -15.82
C VAL A 221 9.58 5.22 -16.99
N GLY A 222 10.18 4.98 -18.15
CA GLY A 222 9.46 4.66 -19.38
C GLY A 222 9.48 5.81 -20.39
N LYS A 223 8.56 5.78 -21.35
CA LYS A 223 8.54 6.73 -22.47
C LYS A 223 7.80 8.00 -22.06
N MET A 224 8.49 9.14 -22.03
CA MET A 224 7.87 10.44 -21.71
C MET A 224 6.75 10.83 -22.69
N ASN A 225 6.82 10.35 -23.93
CA ASN A 225 5.81 10.57 -24.97
C ASN A 225 4.81 9.40 -25.09
N GLY A 226 4.73 8.55 -24.08
CA GLY A 226 3.82 7.42 -24.01
C GLY A 226 3.60 6.98 -22.56
N ASP A 227 3.45 5.68 -22.36
CA ASP A 227 3.30 5.11 -21.03
C ASP A 227 4.58 5.24 -20.21
N HIS A 228 4.47 5.94 -19.09
CA HIS A 228 5.53 6.06 -18.10
C HIS A 228 4.96 6.04 -16.69
N TRP A 229 5.85 5.77 -15.75
CA TRP A 229 5.60 5.77 -14.32
C TRP A 229 6.49 6.83 -13.67
N LEU A 230 5.95 7.53 -12.69
CA LEU A 230 6.59 8.64 -12.00
C LEU A 230 6.85 8.24 -10.56
N LEU A 231 8.02 8.59 -10.05
CA LEU A 231 8.44 8.30 -8.68
C LEU A 231 9.08 9.53 -8.06
N TYR A 232 8.63 9.87 -6.88
CA TYR A 232 9.33 10.72 -5.95
C TYR A 232 9.72 9.86 -4.76
N MET A 233 10.98 9.94 -4.35
CA MET A 233 11.46 9.31 -3.12
C MET A 233 12.25 10.29 -2.29
N ALA A 234 12.14 10.18 -0.97
CA ALA A 234 12.96 10.91 -0.03
C ALA A 234 13.30 10.02 1.17
N GLN A 235 14.49 10.21 1.74
CA GLN A 235 15.00 9.44 2.86
C GLN A 235 15.57 10.39 3.92
N SER A 236 15.51 9.99 5.19
CA SER A 236 16.16 10.76 6.26
C SER A 236 17.68 10.54 6.28
N ILE A 237 18.43 11.59 6.66
CA ILE A 237 19.90 11.56 6.77
C ILE A 237 20.37 10.44 7.72
N ASP A 238 19.63 10.17 8.79
CA ASP A 238 19.97 9.09 9.73
C ASP A 238 19.85 7.70 9.06
N ALA A 239 18.90 7.51 8.15
CA ALA A 239 18.76 6.26 7.42
C ALA A 239 19.86 6.09 6.36
N GLU A 240 20.33 7.17 5.72
CA GLU A 240 21.51 7.15 4.84
C GLU A 240 22.77 6.73 5.63
N ALA A 241 22.97 7.31 6.81
CA ALA A 241 24.10 6.98 7.68
C ALA A 241 24.06 5.51 8.16
N GLU A 242 22.90 4.98 8.53
CA GLU A 242 22.73 3.56 8.90
C GLU A 242 23.02 2.62 7.72
N ALA A 243 22.57 2.95 6.50
CA ALA A 243 22.84 2.14 5.31
C ALA A 243 24.35 2.07 4.98
N VAL A 244 25.08 3.18 5.14
CA VAL A 244 26.53 3.23 4.94
C VAL A 244 27.26 2.33 5.95
N ILE A 245 26.90 2.40 7.24
CA ILE A 245 27.52 1.57 8.29
C ILE A 245 27.33 0.08 8.01
N HIS A 246 26.11 -0.32 7.61
CA HIS A 246 25.82 -1.71 7.27
C HIS A 246 26.59 -2.20 6.03
N SER A 247 26.82 -1.33 5.05
CA SER A 247 27.63 -1.66 3.87
C SER A 247 29.12 -1.90 4.21
N GLU A 248 29.67 -1.17 5.19
CA GLU A 248 31.07 -1.32 5.62
C GLU A 248 31.28 -2.56 6.51
N GLU A 249 30.33 -2.90 7.39
CA GLU A 249 30.42 -4.10 8.24
C GLU A 249 30.31 -5.42 7.44
N GLN A 250 29.63 -5.42 6.29
CA GLN A 250 29.49 -6.59 5.42
C GLN A 250 30.80 -7.00 4.72
N VAL A 251 31.79 -6.12 4.61
CA VAL A 251 33.07 -6.43 3.93
C VAL A 251 34.02 -7.26 4.82
N GLY A 252 33.67 -7.51 6.10
CA GLY A 252 34.58 -8.07 7.11
C GLY A 252 34.24 -9.43 7.73
N MET A 253 33.13 -10.10 7.40
CA MET A 253 32.69 -11.31 8.11
C MET A 253 32.60 -12.57 7.24
N ASP A 254 33.33 -13.61 7.67
CA ASP A 254 33.38 -14.96 7.08
C ASP A 254 32.04 -15.70 7.25
N MET A 255 31.61 -16.41 6.20
CA MET A 255 30.20 -16.76 5.92
C MET A 255 29.64 -18.03 6.60
N ASP A 256 30.34 -18.66 7.55
CA ASP A 256 30.06 -20.07 7.87
C ASP A 256 29.70 -20.44 9.33
N THR A 257 29.53 -19.50 10.27
CA THR A 257 29.19 -19.88 11.67
C THR A 257 28.28 -18.93 12.46
N LEU A 258 27.08 -18.60 11.95
CA LEU A 258 26.06 -17.92 12.77
C LEU A 258 24.67 -18.59 12.62
N PRO A 259 23.96 -18.88 13.72
CA PRO A 259 22.62 -19.46 13.66
C PRO A 259 21.64 -18.42 13.13
N THR A 260 20.96 -18.76 12.02
CA THR A 260 19.78 -18.08 11.44
C THR A 260 19.64 -16.61 11.84
N ARG A 261 20.32 -15.72 11.09
CA ARG A 261 20.02 -14.28 11.10
C ARG A 261 18.51 -14.12 10.93
N ARG A 262 17.84 -13.62 11.96
CA ARG A 262 16.44 -13.17 11.88
C ARG A 262 16.35 -12.13 10.76
N ALA A 263 15.30 -12.24 9.94
CA ALA A 263 15.02 -11.38 8.80
C ALA A 263 15.33 -9.91 9.13
N VAL A 264 16.29 -9.34 8.42
CA VAL A 264 16.32 -7.89 8.17
C VAL A 264 15.14 -7.67 7.23
N ASP A 265 14.19 -6.82 7.64
CA ASP A 265 12.90 -6.68 6.98
C ASP A 265 13.05 -6.33 5.50
N THR A 266 12.55 -7.24 4.66
CA THR A 266 12.52 -7.12 3.22
C THR A 266 11.30 -6.30 2.82
N ASP A 267 11.51 -5.18 2.15
CA ASP A 267 10.42 -4.46 1.50
C ASP A 267 10.39 -4.75 0.00
N SER A 268 9.20 -5.06 -0.50
CA SER A 268 8.94 -5.39 -1.90
C SER A 268 7.53 -4.95 -2.24
N THR A 269 7.37 -4.14 -3.28
CA THR A 269 6.07 -3.74 -3.81
C THR A 269 6.00 -4.05 -5.30
N LEU A 270 5.04 -4.91 -5.68
CA LEU A 270 4.75 -5.26 -7.07
C LEU A 270 3.46 -4.57 -7.50
N GLU A 271 3.48 -3.82 -8.61
CA GLU A 271 2.26 -3.31 -9.26
C GLU A 271 2.12 -3.84 -10.69
N ILE A 272 0.89 -4.16 -11.09
CA ILE A 272 0.51 -4.49 -12.46
C ILE A 272 -0.62 -3.55 -12.87
N LEU A 273 -0.29 -2.59 -13.72
CA LEU A 273 -1.19 -1.50 -14.12
C LEU A 273 -1.63 -1.73 -15.56
N MET A 274 -2.93 -1.90 -15.77
CA MET A 274 -3.50 -2.47 -16.99
C MET A 274 -4.47 -1.50 -17.64
N THR A 275 -4.35 -1.32 -18.97
CA THR A 275 -5.24 -0.47 -19.77
C THR A 275 -5.81 -1.27 -20.94
N GLU A 276 -6.87 -0.73 -21.56
CA GLU A 276 -7.52 -1.36 -22.72
C GLU A 276 -7.99 -2.78 -22.38
N LEU A 277 -8.64 -2.93 -21.23
CA LEU A 277 -9.14 -4.22 -20.74
C LEU A 277 -10.09 -4.85 -21.78
N ALA A 278 -10.06 -6.18 -21.91
CA ALA A 278 -10.92 -6.87 -22.87
C ALA A 278 -12.41 -6.63 -22.55
N PRO A 279 -13.28 -6.39 -23.55
CA PRO A 279 -14.70 -6.12 -23.31
C PRO A 279 -15.41 -7.21 -22.49
N GLU A 280 -15.09 -8.49 -22.72
CA GLU A 280 -15.70 -9.56 -21.93
C GLU A 280 -15.15 -9.64 -20.51
N ALA A 281 -13.94 -9.12 -20.26
CA ALA A 281 -13.42 -8.96 -18.90
C ALA A 281 -14.14 -7.82 -18.18
N CYS A 282 -14.28 -6.65 -18.82
CA CYS A 282 -15.03 -5.51 -18.28
C CYS A 282 -16.48 -5.85 -17.93
N ALA A 283 -17.15 -6.66 -18.75
CA ALA A 283 -18.55 -7.03 -18.56
C ALA A 283 -18.83 -7.70 -17.20
N GLN A 284 -17.82 -8.31 -16.57
CA GLN A 284 -17.93 -8.95 -15.25
C GLN A 284 -17.98 -7.94 -14.09
N PHE A 285 -17.69 -6.67 -14.36
CA PHE A 285 -17.69 -5.55 -13.41
C PHE A 285 -18.78 -4.51 -13.72
N HIS A 286 -19.73 -4.87 -14.59
CA HIS A 286 -20.97 -4.14 -14.80
C HIS A 286 -22.11 -4.87 -14.10
N PHE A 287 -22.93 -4.12 -13.37
CA PHE A 287 -23.99 -4.64 -12.52
C PHE A 287 -25.30 -3.92 -12.82
N ASP A 288 -26.40 -4.63 -12.64
CA ASP A 288 -27.73 -4.05 -12.73
C ASP A 288 -27.97 -3.16 -11.51
N ALA A 289 -27.86 -1.84 -11.68
CA ALA A 289 -28.09 -0.88 -10.60
C ALA A 289 -29.50 -1.02 -10.02
N LYS A 290 -29.59 -1.23 -8.71
CA LYS A 290 -30.87 -1.29 -7.99
C LYS A 290 -31.03 -0.02 -7.16
N GLU A 291 -32.26 0.50 -7.08
CA GLU A 291 -32.55 1.75 -6.36
C GLU A 291 -32.23 1.67 -4.85
N ASP A 292 -32.14 0.46 -4.27
CA ASP A 292 -31.97 0.22 -2.83
C ASP A 292 -30.73 -0.66 -2.49
N THR A 293 -29.66 -0.65 -3.28
CA THR A 293 -28.44 -1.41 -2.92
C THR A 293 -27.78 -0.80 -1.69
N ASP A 294 -27.76 -1.53 -0.58
CA ASP A 294 -27.01 -1.17 0.62
C ASP A 294 -25.53 -1.60 0.53
N VAL A 295 -24.70 -1.07 1.45
CA VAL A 295 -23.26 -1.35 1.56
C VAL A 295 -22.99 -2.87 1.67
N ASP A 296 -23.80 -3.59 2.46
CA ASP A 296 -23.65 -5.04 2.64
C ASP A 296 -23.93 -5.82 1.34
N ALA A 297 -24.91 -5.39 0.54
CA ALA A 297 -25.23 -5.96 -0.76
C ALA A 297 -24.08 -5.75 -1.75
N ALA A 298 -23.49 -4.56 -1.77
CA ALA A 298 -22.30 -4.26 -2.58
C ALA A 298 -21.10 -5.13 -2.18
N HIS A 299 -20.87 -5.37 -0.88
CA HIS A 299 -19.84 -6.31 -0.42
C HIS A 299 -20.13 -7.77 -0.82
N ARG A 300 -21.39 -8.22 -0.70
CA ARG A 300 -21.76 -9.58 -1.13
C ARG A 300 -21.52 -9.77 -2.63
N LEU A 301 -21.88 -8.78 -3.44
CA LEU A 301 -21.66 -8.80 -4.88
C LEU A 301 -20.16 -8.79 -5.22
N GLY A 302 -19.37 -7.93 -4.56
CA GLY A 302 -17.91 -7.93 -4.70
C GLY A 302 -17.30 -9.29 -4.39
N ARG A 303 -17.70 -9.94 -3.30
CA ARG A 303 -17.24 -11.31 -2.97
C ARG A 303 -17.63 -12.34 -4.04
N GLN A 304 -18.85 -12.27 -4.60
CA GLN A 304 -19.28 -13.18 -5.67
C GLN A 304 -18.44 -13.02 -6.94
N VAL A 305 -18.17 -11.78 -7.35
CA VAL A 305 -17.28 -11.48 -8.49
C VAL A 305 -15.88 -12.02 -8.23
N SER A 306 -15.35 -11.81 -7.02
CA SER A 306 -14.02 -12.28 -6.63
C SER A 306 -13.89 -13.81 -6.71
N GLN A 307 -14.92 -14.53 -6.27
CA GLN A 307 -14.96 -16.00 -6.35
C GLN A 307 -15.06 -16.47 -7.80
N ALA A 308 -15.92 -15.86 -8.61
CA ALA A 308 -16.10 -16.22 -10.02
C ALA A 308 -14.81 -16.01 -10.84
N LEU A 309 -14.03 -14.98 -10.50
CA LEU A 309 -12.76 -14.66 -11.14
C LEU A 309 -11.55 -15.43 -10.56
N GLY A 310 -11.74 -16.21 -9.49
CA GLY A 310 -10.66 -16.90 -8.78
C GLY A 310 -9.71 -15.97 -8.00
N LEU A 311 -10.11 -14.72 -7.74
CA LEU A 311 -9.32 -13.77 -6.96
C LEU A 311 -9.25 -14.16 -5.48
N SER A 312 -10.32 -14.77 -4.95
CA SER A 312 -10.36 -15.26 -3.57
C SER A 312 -9.33 -16.35 -3.27
N ASP A 313 -8.91 -17.08 -4.30
CA ASP A 313 -7.95 -18.19 -4.18
C ASP A 313 -6.56 -17.83 -4.71
N LEU A 314 -6.31 -16.56 -5.06
CA LEU A 314 -5.04 -16.13 -5.65
C LEU A 314 -3.86 -16.49 -4.72
N PHE A 315 -3.99 -16.19 -3.44
CA PHE A 315 -3.10 -16.62 -2.36
C PHE A 315 -3.81 -17.56 -1.39
N ALA A 316 -3.04 -18.42 -0.72
CA ALA A 316 -3.57 -19.31 0.30
C ALA A 316 -4.04 -18.53 1.53
N GLN A 317 -5.19 -18.92 2.10
CA GLN A 317 -5.71 -18.36 3.36
C GLN A 317 -5.93 -16.84 3.33
N THR A 318 -6.32 -16.32 2.16
CA THR A 318 -6.60 -14.89 1.98
C THR A 318 -7.84 -14.47 2.79
N GLN A 319 -7.71 -13.42 3.59
CA GLN A 319 -8.84 -12.68 4.15
C GLN A 319 -9.20 -11.55 3.18
N LEU A 320 -10.27 -11.74 2.42
CA LEU A 320 -10.68 -10.85 1.32
C LEU A 320 -11.89 -9.99 1.71
N ASP A 321 -11.74 -8.70 1.49
CA ASP A 321 -12.83 -7.73 1.49
C ASP A 321 -12.94 -7.07 0.12
N ALA A 322 -14.11 -7.24 -0.50
CA ALA A 322 -14.36 -6.85 -1.88
C ALA A 322 -15.69 -6.11 -1.98
N PHE A 323 -15.75 -5.10 -2.82
CA PHE A 323 -16.88 -4.21 -3.01
C PHE A 323 -17.15 -3.99 -4.49
N ALA A 324 -18.42 -4.11 -4.89
CA ALA A 324 -18.89 -3.85 -6.23
C ALA A 324 -19.62 -2.49 -6.26
N PHE A 325 -19.15 -1.58 -7.12
CA PHE A 325 -19.76 -0.28 -7.31
C PHE A 325 -20.82 -0.38 -8.40
N GLU A 326 -22.04 0.08 -8.12
CA GLU A 326 -23.11 0.11 -9.12
C GLU A 326 -23.17 1.48 -9.81
N PRO A 327 -23.39 1.55 -11.14
CA PRO A 327 -23.67 0.43 -12.05
C PRO A 327 -22.42 -0.34 -12.50
N CYS A 328 -21.21 0.14 -12.20
CA CYS A 328 -19.99 -0.59 -12.53
C CYS A 328 -18.79 -0.14 -11.68
N GLY A 329 -17.80 -1.01 -11.59
CA GLY A 329 -16.56 -0.79 -10.84
C GLY A 329 -16.37 -1.80 -9.72
N TYR A 330 -15.13 -2.06 -9.34
CA TYR A 330 -14.82 -3.03 -8.30
C TYR A 330 -13.55 -2.64 -7.58
N SER A 331 -13.54 -2.83 -6.26
CA SER A 331 -12.34 -2.71 -5.43
C SER A 331 -12.26 -3.87 -4.45
N ALA A 332 -11.05 -4.33 -4.16
CA ALA A 332 -10.82 -5.32 -3.13
C ALA A 332 -9.48 -5.15 -2.42
N ASN A 333 -9.50 -5.43 -1.13
CA ASN A 333 -8.32 -5.58 -0.28
C ASN A 333 -8.26 -7.00 0.24
N ALA A 334 -7.06 -7.52 0.35
CA ALA A 334 -6.85 -8.83 0.92
C ALA A 334 -5.61 -8.86 1.79
N LEU A 335 -5.74 -9.53 2.94
CA LEU A 335 -4.65 -9.80 3.86
C LEU A 335 -4.23 -11.25 3.71
N VAL A 336 -2.93 -11.46 3.57
CA VAL A 336 -2.33 -12.76 3.26
C VAL A 336 -1.37 -13.13 4.39
N PRO A 337 -1.55 -14.28 5.06
CA PRO A 337 -0.59 -14.78 6.04
C PRO A 337 0.65 -15.36 5.34
N ALA A 338 1.79 -15.31 6.04
CA ALA A 338 3.02 -15.92 5.56
C ALA A 338 2.88 -17.44 5.47
N ASN A 339 3.56 -18.05 4.49
CA ASN A 339 3.73 -19.49 4.41
C ASN A 339 5.12 -19.86 3.87
N ALA A 340 5.32 -21.11 3.45
CA ALA A 340 6.61 -21.60 2.96
C ALA A 340 7.04 -20.99 1.60
N HIS A 341 6.16 -20.31 0.88
CA HIS A 341 6.40 -19.80 -0.47
C HIS A 341 6.36 -18.27 -0.56
N HIS A 342 5.81 -17.58 0.43
CA HIS A 342 5.70 -16.13 0.42
C HIS A 342 5.59 -15.53 1.82
N SER A 343 5.93 -14.25 1.92
CA SER A 343 5.76 -13.47 3.15
C SER A 343 4.28 -13.26 3.48
N ALA A 344 4.02 -12.74 4.69
CA ALA A 344 2.75 -12.09 4.96
C ALA A 344 2.70 -10.75 4.21
N GLY A 345 1.50 -10.22 3.97
CA GLY A 345 1.33 -8.94 3.31
C GLY A 345 -0.12 -8.67 2.92
N TYR A 346 -0.30 -7.72 2.02
CA TYR A 346 -1.59 -7.45 1.39
C TYR A 346 -1.49 -7.58 -0.12
N TRP A 347 -2.65 -7.71 -0.75
CA TRP A 347 -2.83 -7.29 -2.13
C TRP A 347 -4.10 -6.47 -2.27
N THR A 348 -4.14 -5.61 -3.29
CA THR A 348 -5.31 -4.79 -3.61
C THR A 348 -5.55 -4.73 -5.12
N ILE A 349 -6.82 -4.64 -5.51
CA ILE A 349 -7.27 -4.54 -6.90
C ILE A 349 -8.31 -3.44 -7.02
N HIS A 350 -8.16 -2.60 -8.04
CA HIS A 350 -9.15 -1.59 -8.41
C HIS A 350 -9.46 -1.68 -9.90
N VAL A 351 -10.75 -1.61 -10.26
CA VAL A 351 -11.21 -1.83 -11.63
C VAL A 351 -12.20 -0.73 -12.03
N THR A 352 -11.86 -0.09 -13.15
CA THR A 352 -12.66 0.89 -13.88
C THR A 352 -13.00 0.26 -15.24
N PRO A 353 -14.18 -0.37 -15.41
CA PRO A 353 -14.48 -1.15 -16.60
C PRO A 353 -14.92 -0.34 -17.82
N GLU A 354 -15.16 0.96 -17.67
CA GLU A 354 -15.76 1.81 -18.69
C GLU A 354 -15.00 1.80 -20.02
N GLN A 355 -15.76 1.66 -21.11
CA GLN A 355 -15.18 1.59 -22.44
C GLN A 355 -14.46 2.89 -22.82
N GLY A 356 -13.25 2.78 -23.37
CA GLY A 356 -12.43 3.91 -23.80
C GLY A 356 -11.50 4.47 -22.71
N SER A 357 -11.74 4.13 -21.44
CA SER A 357 -10.86 4.46 -20.31
C SER A 357 -10.69 3.27 -19.36
N SER A 358 -10.87 2.05 -19.87
CA SER A 358 -10.85 0.86 -19.03
C SER A 358 -9.47 0.66 -18.41
N TYR A 359 -9.47 0.48 -17.09
CA TYR A 359 -8.27 0.40 -16.28
C TYR A 359 -8.45 -0.64 -15.17
N ALA A 360 -7.40 -1.37 -14.88
CA ALA A 360 -7.31 -2.17 -13.66
C ALA A 360 -5.91 -2.05 -13.07
N SER A 361 -5.83 -2.03 -11.75
CA SER A 361 -4.57 -2.15 -11.01
C SER A 361 -4.59 -3.40 -10.16
N PHE A 362 -3.42 -3.99 -10.00
CA PHE A 362 -3.13 -4.97 -8.97
C PHE A 362 -1.86 -4.52 -8.27
N GLU A 363 -1.87 -4.53 -6.95
CA GLU A 363 -0.69 -4.20 -6.13
C GLU A 363 -0.55 -5.21 -5.00
N THR A 364 0.68 -5.57 -4.65
CA THR A 364 0.95 -6.40 -3.47
C THR A 364 2.32 -6.11 -2.89
N ASN A 365 2.44 -6.23 -1.56
CA ASN A 365 3.72 -6.31 -0.88
C ASN A 365 4.09 -7.73 -0.41
N VAL A 366 3.31 -8.74 -0.83
CA VAL A 366 3.62 -10.13 -0.56
C VAL A 366 4.86 -10.50 -1.37
N THR A 367 5.97 -10.76 -0.67
CA THR A 367 7.24 -11.14 -1.29
C THR A 367 7.12 -12.56 -1.82
N LEU A 368 7.41 -12.73 -3.11
CA LEU A 368 7.36 -13.97 -3.87
C LEU A 368 8.69 -14.19 -4.60
N ASP A 369 9.00 -15.44 -4.93
CA ASP A 369 10.13 -15.74 -5.80
C ASP A 369 9.96 -15.06 -7.17
N CYS A 370 10.99 -14.33 -7.61
CA CYS A 370 11.03 -13.69 -8.93
C CYS A 370 11.24 -14.69 -10.08
N GLU A 371 11.52 -15.95 -9.75
CA GLU A 371 11.71 -17.05 -10.68
C GLU A 371 10.69 -18.15 -10.44
N GLY A 372 10.37 -18.89 -11.49
CA GLY A 372 9.50 -20.05 -11.37
C GLY A 372 8.65 -20.29 -12.63
N PRO A 373 8.14 -21.52 -12.80
CA PRO A 373 7.24 -21.84 -13.89
C PRO A 373 5.84 -21.29 -13.64
N ILE A 374 5.16 -20.87 -14.70
CA ILE A 374 3.72 -20.62 -14.69
C ILE A 374 2.99 -21.97 -14.66
N GLN A 375 2.35 -22.32 -13.55
CA GLN A 375 1.66 -23.59 -13.37
C GLN A 375 0.14 -23.42 -13.20
N ALA A 376 -0.59 -23.47 -14.31
CA ALA A 376 -2.05 -23.26 -14.32
C ALA A 376 -2.87 -24.22 -13.44
N ALA A 377 -2.31 -25.37 -13.03
CA ALA A 377 -3.00 -26.36 -12.21
C ALA A 377 -2.93 -26.12 -10.70
N ARG A 378 -2.10 -25.18 -10.22
CA ARG A 378 -2.01 -24.88 -8.78
C ARG A 378 -3.21 -24.07 -8.32
N THR A 379 -3.64 -24.26 -7.08
CA THR A 379 -4.70 -23.44 -6.50
C THR A 379 -4.20 -22.03 -6.18
N HIS A 380 -2.99 -21.89 -5.64
CA HIS A 380 -2.42 -20.61 -5.17
C HIS A 380 -1.11 -20.28 -5.88
N VAL A 381 -0.81 -18.99 -6.01
CA VAL A 381 0.46 -18.51 -6.58
C VAL A 381 1.64 -18.79 -5.65
N THR A 382 2.81 -19.00 -6.25
CA THR A 382 4.05 -19.28 -5.52
C THR A 382 5.25 -18.47 -6.01
N ASN A 383 5.10 -17.74 -7.11
CA ASN A 383 6.14 -16.92 -7.72
C ASN A 383 5.50 -15.78 -8.52
N VAL A 384 6.29 -14.73 -8.78
CA VAL A 384 5.86 -13.54 -9.51
C VAL A 384 5.42 -13.84 -10.94
N PRO A 385 6.11 -14.68 -11.74
CA PRO A 385 5.64 -15.05 -13.09
C PRO A 385 4.22 -15.64 -13.11
N GLU A 386 3.91 -16.54 -12.19
CA GLU A 386 2.58 -17.15 -12.06
C GLU A 386 1.52 -16.13 -11.63
N LEU A 387 1.84 -15.26 -10.66
CA LEU A 387 0.96 -14.18 -10.23
C LEU A 387 0.64 -13.22 -11.38
N ALA A 388 1.68 -12.73 -12.07
CA ALA A 388 1.52 -11.83 -13.22
C ALA A 388 0.67 -12.47 -14.31
N HIS A 389 0.90 -13.75 -14.61
CA HIS A 389 0.07 -14.49 -15.57
C HIS A 389 -1.40 -14.53 -15.15
N ARG A 390 -1.72 -14.88 -13.89
CA ARG A 390 -3.10 -14.98 -13.42
C ARG A 390 -3.81 -13.63 -13.47
N VAL A 391 -3.18 -12.58 -12.94
CA VAL A 391 -3.75 -11.22 -12.94
C VAL A 391 -3.99 -10.74 -14.37
N VAL A 392 -2.99 -10.83 -15.25
CA VAL A 392 -3.12 -10.40 -16.65
C VAL A 392 -4.18 -11.23 -17.39
N ASN A 393 -4.30 -12.53 -17.11
CA ASN A 393 -5.30 -13.38 -17.73
C ASN A 393 -6.74 -13.09 -17.25
N THR A 394 -6.93 -12.58 -16.03
CA THR A 394 -8.24 -12.13 -15.54
C THR A 394 -8.78 -10.97 -16.37
N PHE A 395 -7.93 -9.98 -16.67
CA PHE A 395 -8.35 -8.73 -17.32
C PHE A 395 -8.11 -8.69 -18.83
N ARG A 396 -7.18 -9.53 -19.34
CA ARG A 396 -6.76 -9.62 -20.75
C ARG A 396 -6.53 -8.24 -21.39
N PRO A 397 -5.70 -7.37 -20.78
CA PRO A 397 -5.50 -6.00 -21.25
C PRO A 397 -4.88 -5.90 -22.64
N GLY A 398 -5.11 -4.79 -23.33
CA GLY A 398 -4.39 -4.42 -24.55
C GLY A 398 -2.94 -4.02 -24.25
N SER A 399 -2.72 -3.33 -23.13
CA SER A 399 -1.39 -2.97 -22.63
C SER A 399 -1.33 -3.00 -21.11
N PHE A 400 -0.17 -3.31 -20.55
CA PHE A 400 0.07 -3.18 -19.12
C PHE A 400 1.54 -2.91 -18.80
N THR A 401 1.78 -2.36 -17.61
CA THR A 401 3.11 -2.23 -17.02
C THR A 401 3.21 -3.10 -15.78
N LEU A 402 4.39 -3.66 -15.52
CA LEU A 402 4.74 -4.33 -14.27
C LEU A 402 5.90 -3.57 -13.62
N THR A 403 5.68 -3.07 -12.41
CA THR A 403 6.71 -2.45 -11.57
C THR A 403 6.99 -3.37 -10.38
N LEU A 404 8.27 -3.63 -10.11
CA LEU A 404 8.70 -4.31 -8.90
C LEU A 404 9.76 -3.44 -8.23
N PHE A 405 9.43 -2.92 -7.06
CA PHE A 405 10.30 -2.12 -6.21
C PHE A 405 10.76 -2.98 -5.03
N VAL A 406 12.06 -3.18 -4.84
CA VAL A 406 12.60 -4.09 -3.81
C VAL A 406 13.81 -3.49 -3.11
N SER A 407 13.98 -3.76 -1.82
CA SER A 407 15.20 -3.42 -1.08
C SER A 407 16.39 -4.29 -1.52
N ILE A 408 17.57 -3.67 -1.72
CA ILE A 408 18.79 -4.30 -2.27
C ILE A 408 19.36 -5.40 -1.36
N ASP A 409 19.06 -5.40 -0.07
CA ASP A 409 19.58 -6.38 0.90
C ASP A 409 19.17 -7.83 0.58
N HIS A 410 18.24 -8.05 -0.35
CA HIS A 410 17.86 -9.36 -0.87
C HIS A 410 18.01 -9.40 -2.40
N ALA A 411 19.19 -9.76 -2.88
CA ALA A 411 19.44 -10.10 -4.28
C ALA A 411 18.84 -11.47 -4.67
N GLY A 412 17.53 -11.65 -4.48
CA GLY A 412 16.70 -12.46 -5.35
C GLY A 412 16.36 -11.59 -6.55
N SER A 413 17.27 -11.53 -7.51
CA SER A 413 17.34 -10.41 -8.46
C SER A 413 16.01 -10.15 -9.15
N ALA A 414 15.40 -8.98 -8.92
CA ALA A 414 14.32 -8.46 -9.75
C ALA A 414 14.71 -8.54 -11.25
N ALA A 415 16.01 -8.50 -11.54
CA ALA A 415 16.56 -8.70 -12.86
C ALA A 415 16.24 -10.07 -13.50
N ALA A 416 15.85 -11.10 -12.75
CA ALA A 416 15.37 -12.38 -13.29
C ALA A 416 14.04 -12.20 -14.05
N LEU A 417 13.16 -11.31 -13.58
CA LEU A 417 11.91 -10.97 -14.27
C LEU A 417 12.13 -10.23 -15.59
N ARG A 418 13.35 -9.76 -15.90
CA ARG A 418 13.69 -9.31 -17.26
C ARG A 418 13.50 -10.41 -18.29
N ALA A 419 13.52 -11.69 -17.90
CA ALA A 419 13.22 -12.82 -18.75
C ALA A 419 11.73 -13.22 -18.77
N LEU A 420 10.86 -12.56 -17.99
CA LEU A 420 9.43 -12.89 -17.92
C LEU A 420 8.78 -12.86 -19.31
N GLU A 421 8.15 -13.96 -19.70
CA GLU A 421 7.33 -14.07 -20.90
C GLU A 421 5.89 -14.41 -20.52
N LEU A 422 4.94 -13.67 -21.07
CA LEU A 422 3.52 -13.93 -20.93
C LEU A 422 2.92 -14.24 -22.30
N HIS A 423 2.18 -15.35 -22.36
CA HIS A 423 1.55 -15.81 -23.60
C HIS A 423 0.59 -14.74 -24.15
N GLY A 424 0.66 -14.48 -25.46
CA GLY A 424 -0.17 -13.47 -26.11
C GLY A 424 0.33 -12.01 -25.97
N TYR A 425 1.44 -11.77 -25.26
CA TYR A 425 2.00 -10.44 -25.07
C TYR A 425 3.42 -10.30 -25.62
N THR A 426 3.76 -9.09 -26.04
CA THR A 426 5.12 -8.67 -26.40
C THR A 426 5.59 -7.64 -25.41
N LYS A 427 6.75 -7.91 -24.80
CA LYS A 427 7.43 -6.98 -23.89
C LYS A 427 8.16 -5.91 -24.71
N SER A 428 7.74 -4.66 -24.58
CA SER A 428 8.26 -3.50 -25.31
C SER A 428 9.45 -2.86 -24.62
N ASP A 429 9.36 -2.62 -23.31
CA ASP A 429 10.40 -1.92 -22.53
C ASP A 429 10.83 -2.75 -21.31
N ARG A 430 12.11 -2.62 -20.94
CA ARG A 430 12.76 -3.29 -19.79
C ARG A 430 13.74 -2.30 -19.18
N ILE A 431 13.36 -1.70 -18.07
CA ILE A 431 14.17 -0.69 -17.39
C ILE A 431 14.45 -1.20 -15.99
N LEU A 432 15.71 -1.14 -15.58
CA LEU A 432 16.14 -1.41 -14.21
C LEU A 432 16.80 -0.13 -13.71
N TYR A 433 16.27 0.44 -12.63
CA TYR A 433 16.91 1.50 -11.89
C TYR A 433 17.44 0.94 -10.58
N GLU A 434 18.65 1.37 -10.22
CA GLU A 434 19.21 1.18 -8.89
C GLU A 434 19.20 2.56 -8.22
N PHE A 435 18.56 2.62 -7.06
CA PHE A 435 18.54 3.75 -6.15
C PHE A 435 19.37 3.38 -4.91
N GLU A 436 19.59 4.35 -4.03
CA GLU A 436 20.24 4.06 -2.74
C GLU A 436 19.35 3.11 -1.92
N GLY A 437 19.80 1.87 -1.76
CA GLY A 437 19.08 0.82 -1.00
C GLY A 437 17.94 0.13 -1.74
N TYR A 438 17.58 0.51 -2.96
CA TYR A 438 16.43 -0.07 -3.69
C TYR A 438 16.71 -0.38 -5.17
N GLU A 439 16.14 -1.46 -5.70
CA GLU A 439 16.02 -1.72 -7.14
C GLU A 439 14.57 -1.52 -7.60
N LEU A 440 14.41 -0.88 -8.76
CA LEU A 440 13.13 -0.80 -9.47
C LEU A 440 13.24 -1.47 -10.84
N LEU A 441 12.49 -2.54 -11.03
CA LEU A 441 12.24 -3.10 -12.34
C LEU A 441 10.94 -2.53 -12.91
N PHE A 442 11.01 -1.95 -14.10
CA PHE A 442 9.86 -1.54 -14.90
C PHE A 442 9.83 -2.34 -16.22
N LEU A 443 8.72 -3.05 -16.45
CA LEU A 443 8.45 -3.76 -17.68
C LEU A 443 7.17 -3.21 -18.33
N SER A 444 7.20 -3.02 -19.66
CA SER A 444 5.99 -2.67 -20.42
C SER A 444 5.64 -3.77 -21.41
N PHE A 445 4.36 -4.05 -21.57
CA PHE A 445 3.82 -5.09 -22.44
C PHE A 445 2.64 -4.59 -23.27
N HIS A 446 2.53 -5.12 -24.49
CA HIS A 446 1.37 -4.93 -25.37
C HIS A 446 0.91 -6.27 -25.92
N ARG A 447 -0.40 -6.43 -26.12
CA ARG A 447 -0.99 -7.64 -26.68
C ARG A 447 -0.52 -7.83 -28.13
N ARG A 448 -0.16 -9.07 -28.49
CA ARG A 448 0.19 -9.43 -29.87
C ARG A 448 -1.04 -9.28 -30.75
N ARG A 449 -0.87 -8.58 -31.87
CA ARG A 449 -1.91 -8.42 -32.90
C ARG A 449 -2.10 -9.70 -33.71
#